data_AF-A0A9P0MUN7-F1
#
_entry.id   AF-A0A9P0MUN7-F1
#
_cell.length_a   1.000
_cell.length_b   1.000
_cell.length_c   1.000
_cell.angle_alpha   90.00
_cell.angle_beta   90.00
_cell.angle_gamma   90.00
#
_symmetry.space_group_name_H-M   'P 1'
#
loop_
_entity.id
_entity.type
_entity.pdbx_description
1 polymer ?
#
loop_
_entity_poly.entity_id
_entity_poly.type
_entity_poly.pdbx_seq_one_letter_code
_entity_poly.pdbx_strand_id
1 'polypeptide(L)'
;MRGGRIGFVGYGGGECGGCKFGLGFVGMVGIGGEVVVFPRNQLLVVNGDRLIEDPVSELEKIESFLGLEHRIGRHNFYFNRTKGFYCLRNDTADKCLRESKGRRHPRVDPKVLTKLRRFYVEHNQKFYELVGEDLGWPEK
;
A
#
# COMPACT_ATOMS: atom_id res chain seq x y z
N MET A 1 -13.28 -14.06 -22.39
CA MET A 1 -12.70 -12.79 -21.91
C MET A 1 -11.92 -13.09 -20.64
N ARG A 2 -10.59 -12.92 -20.63
CA ARG A 2 -9.79 -13.13 -19.41
C ARG A 2 -10.07 -11.94 -18.48
N GLY A 3 -10.95 -12.13 -17.50
CA GLY A 3 -11.23 -11.10 -16.49
C GLY A 3 -9.94 -10.72 -15.78
N GLY A 4 -9.46 -9.50 -16.05
CA GLY A 4 -8.23 -8.98 -15.46
C GLY A 4 -8.32 -8.94 -13.94
N ARG A 5 -7.28 -9.41 -13.27
CA ARG A 5 -7.13 -9.27 -11.82
C ARG A 5 -6.61 -7.87 -11.52
N ILE A 6 -7.24 -7.13 -10.60
CA ILE A 6 -6.90 -5.75 -10.28
C ILE A 6 -6.23 -5.71 -8.89
N GLY A 7 -5.01 -5.18 -8.84
CA GLY A 7 -4.30 -4.93 -7.58
C GLY A 7 -4.48 -3.48 -7.15
N PHE A 8 -4.95 -3.26 -5.92
CA PHE A 8 -4.99 -1.96 -5.28
C PHE A 8 -3.89 -1.85 -4.23
N VAL A 9 -3.10 -0.78 -4.28
CA VAL A 9 -2.07 -0.50 -3.27
C VAL A 9 -2.65 0.46 -2.24
N GLY A 10 -2.87 -0.04 -1.02
CA GLY A 10 -3.21 0.80 0.13
C GLY A 10 -1.93 1.46 0.63
N TYR A 11 -1.69 2.72 0.29
CA TYR A 11 -0.50 3.43 0.76
C TYR A 11 -0.66 3.84 2.22
N GLY A 12 -0.01 3.11 3.13
CA GLY A 12 0.33 3.60 4.47
C GLY A 12 1.52 4.56 4.37
N GLY A 13 1.35 5.79 4.84
CA GLY A 13 2.36 6.83 4.75
C GLY A 13 3.45 6.68 5.82
N GLY A 14 4.67 6.36 5.39
CA GLY A 14 5.87 6.42 6.23
C GLY A 14 6.22 7.85 6.66
N GLU A 15 6.62 7.99 7.93
CA GLU A 15 7.17 9.18 8.60
C GLU A 15 6.29 10.43 8.67
N CYS A 16 5.06 10.25 9.12
CA CYS A 16 4.54 11.20 10.10
C CYS A 16 4.73 10.56 11.48
N GLY A 17 5.08 11.32 12.52
CA GLY A 17 5.13 10.81 13.90
C GLY A 17 3.74 10.44 14.44
N GLY A 18 3.00 9.59 13.74
CA GLY A 18 1.70 9.09 14.11
C GLY A 18 0.57 9.15 13.06
N CYS A 19 0.71 9.82 11.91
CA CYS A 19 -0.32 9.81 10.85
C CYS A 19 -0.23 8.54 10.00
N LYS A 20 -0.80 7.43 10.48
CA LYS A 20 -1.18 6.31 9.61
C LYS A 20 -2.70 6.36 9.44
N PHE A 21 -3.14 6.94 8.33
CA PHE A 21 -4.56 7.02 7.97
C PHE A 21 -4.71 6.50 6.55
N GLY A 22 -5.39 5.36 6.39
CA GLY A 22 -5.48 4.66 5.12
C GLY A 22 -6.92 4.43 4.68
N LEU A 23 -7.67 5.47 4.33
CA LEU A 23 -8.78 5.29 3.37
C LEU A 23 -8.26 5.68 2.00
N GLY A 24 -7.51 4.75 1.40
CA GLY A 24 -7.37 4.74 -0.05
C GLY A 24 -8.75 4.45 -0.63
N PHE A 25 -9.26 5.34 -1.47
CA PHE A 25 -10.48 5.08 -2.24
C PHE A 25 -10.35 3.70 -2.90
N VAL A 26 -11.21 2.75 -2.51
CA VAL A 26 -11.53 1.59 -3.36
C VAL A 26 -12.35 2.16 -4.51
N GLY A 27 -11.67 2.76 -5.48
CA GLY A 27 -12.30 3.25 -6.69
C GLY A 27 -12.74 2.05 -7.52
N MET A 28 -14.05 1.89 -7.72
CA MET A 28 -14.56 1.11 -8.84
C MET A 28 -14.03 1.77 -10.12
N VAL A 29 -13.01 1.17 -10.74
CA VAL A 29 -12.48 1.66 -12.01
C VAL A 29 -13.44 1.23 -13.12
N GLY A 30 -14.35 2.13 -13.51
CA GLY A 30 -15.16 2.01 -14.72
C GLY A 30 -14.46 2.69 -15.89
N ILE A 31 -13.99 1.90 -16.88
CA ILE A 31 -13.57 2.46 -18.17
C ILE A 31 -14.85 2.73 -18.97
N GLY A 32 -15.31 3.98 -18.99
CA GLY A 32 -16.41 4.43 -19.86
C GLY A 32 -17.79 4.58 -19.20
N GLY A 33 -17.89 5.29 -18.07
CA GLY A 33 -19.19 5.75 -17.54
C GLY A 33 -20.11 4.67 -16.95
N GLU A 34 -19.79 3.38 -17.12
CA GLU A 34 -20.49 2.26 -16.49
C GLU A 34 -19.84 1.88 -15.15
N VAL A 35 -20.70 1.58 -14.16
CA VAL A 35 -20.27 1.02 -12.88
C VAL A 35 -19.89 -0.44 -13.08
N VAL A 36 -18.59 -0.70 -13.20
CA VAL A 36 -18.05 -2.06 -13.28
C VAL A 36 -17.91 -2.61 -11.85
N VAL A 37 -18.69 -3.65 -11.55
CA VAL A 37 -18.63 -4.36 -10.27
C VAL A 37 -17.65 -5.53 -10.40
N PHE A 38 -16.63 -5.55 -9.55
CA PHE A 38 -15.67 -6.64 -9.49
C PHE A 38 -15.98 -7.56 -8.30
N PRO A 39 -16.01 -8.89 -8.47
CA PRO A 39 -16.07 -9.82 -7.35
C PRO A 39 -14.83 -9.66 -6.47
N ARG A 40 -15.00 -9.90 -5.16
CA ARG A 40 -13.95 -9.70 -4.14
C ARG A 40 -12.64 -10.44 -4.46
N ASN A 41 -12.71 -11.61 -5.08
CA ASN A 41 -11.54 -12.43 -5.45
C ASN A 41 -10.71 -11.84 -6.61
N GLN A 42 -11.24 -10.85 -7.34
CA GLN A 42 -10.50 -10.13 -8.38
C GLN A 42 -9.83 -8.86 -7.86
N LEU A 43 -9.94 -8.59 -6.56
CA LEU A 43 -9.32 -7.45 -5.90
C LEU A 43 -8.30 -7.92 -4.85
N LEU A 44 -7.04 -7.46 -5.00
CA LEU A 44 -6.02 -7.59 -3.97
C LEU A 44 -5.80 -6.23 -3.31
N VAL A 45 -5.81 -6.19 -1.98
CA VAL A 45 -5.37 -5.02 -1.20
C VAL A 45 -3.95 -5.30 -0.72
N VAL A 46 -3.02 -4.45 -1.09
CA VAL A 46 -1.61 -4.54 -0.70
C VAL A 46 -1.35 -3.64 0.49
N ASN A 47 -0.63 -4.14 1.50
CA ASN A 47 -0.30 -3.39 2.69
C ASN A 47 0.90 -2.48 2.43
N GLY A 48 0.66 -1.18 2.30
CA GLY A 48 1.71 -0.21 2.01
C GLY A 48 2.74 -0.05 3.12
N ASP A 49 2.38 -0.26 4.39
CA ASP A 49 3.35 -0.21 5.50
C ASP A 49 4.33 -1.38 5.39
N ARG A 50 3.82 -2.59 5.13
CA ARG A 50 4.67 -3.76 4.87
C ARG A 50 5.48 -3.63 3.58
N LEU A 51 4.92 -3.02 2.55
CA LEU A 51 5.63 -2.78 1.29
C LEU A 51 6.87 -1.88 1.49
N ILE A 52 6.82 -0.97 2.47
CA ILE A 52 7.96 -0.13 2.85
C ILE A 52 9.00 -0.93 3.63
N GLU A 53 8.57 -1.78 4.57
CA GLU A 53 9.46 -2.52 5.48
C GLU A 53 10.07 -3.79 4.87
N ASP A 54 9.27 -4.56 4.13
CA ASP A 54 9.63 -5.82 3.48
C ASP A 54 8.95 -5.91 2.09
N PRO A 55 9.49 -5.22 1.07
CA PRO A 55 8.87 -5.14 -0.24
C PRO A 55 8.74 -6.50 -0.95
N VAL A 56 9.62 -7.46 -0.63
CA VAL A 56 9.64 -8.77 -1.29
C VAL A 56 8.41 -9.60 -0.95
N SER A 57 8.02 -9.68 0.33
CA SER A 57 6.86 -10.48 0.73
C SER A 57 5.55 -9.92 0.18
N GLU A 58 5.39 -8.59 0.12
CA GLU A 58 4.21 -7.99 -0.52
C GLU A 58 4.21 -8.18 -2.04
N LEU A 59 5.36 -8.19 -2.70
CA LEU A 59 5.47 -8.47 -4.13
C LEU A 59 5.20 -9.94 -4.46
N GLU A 60 5.64 -10.88 -3.64
CA GLU A 60 5.30 -12.30 -3.79
C GLU A 60 3.79 -12.52 -3.71
N LYS A 61 3.08 -11.81 -2.82
CA LYS A 61 1.61 -11.82 -2.78
C LYS A 61 1.01 -11.28 -4.08
N ILE A 62 1.55 -10.19 -4.63
CA ILE A 62 1.08 -9.61 -5.90
C ILE A 62 1.32 -10.58 -7.06
N GLU A 63 2.51 -11.16 -7.17
CA GLU A 63 2.85 -12.14 -8.22
C GLU A 63 1.92 -13.36 -8.14
N SER A 64 1.74 -13.92 -6.93
CA SER A 64 0.82 -15.05 -6.69
C SER A 64 -0.61 -14.69 -7.11
N PHE A 65 -1.08 -13.53 -6.68
CA PHE A 65 -2.41 -13.05 -7.02
C PHE A 65 -2.58 -12.86 -8.52
N LEU A 66 -1.57 -12.33 -9.22
CA LEU A 66 -1.57 -12.15 -10.68
C LEU A 66 -1.23 -13.44 -11.45
N GLY A 67 -0.92 -14.55 -10.77
CA GLY A 67 -0.51 -15.82 -11.38
C GLY A 67 0.77 -15.72 -12.18
N LEU A 68 1.71 -14.90 -11.71
CA LEU A 68 3.05 -14.72 -12.28
C LEU A 68 4.05 -15.61 -11.53
N GLU A 69 5.14 -15.93 -12.20
CA GLU A 69 6.29 -16.62 -11.58
C GLU A 69 7.03 -15.68 -10.63
N HIS A 70 7.49 -16.19 -9.49
CA HIS A 70 8.25 -15.45 -8.49
C HIS A 70 9.67 -15.14 -8.92
N ARG A 71 9.82 -14.07 -9.69
CA ARG A 71 11.13 -13.64 -10.23
C ARG A 71 11.76 -12.54 -9.40
N ILE A 72 10.95 -11.76 -8.69
CA ILE A 72 11.42 -10.62 -7.91
C ILE A 72 11.82 -11.10 -6.51
N GLY A 73 13.10 -10.97 -6.17
CA GLY A 73 13.63 -11.38 -4.87
C GLY A 73 14.40 -10.27 -4.14
N ARG A 74 14.91 -10.59 -2.95
CA ARG A 74 15.67 -9.63 -2.10
C ARG A 74 16.88 -9.02 -2.81
N HIS A 75 17.49 -9.74 -3.76
CA HIS A 75 18.63 -9.26 -4.54
C HIS A 75 18.28 -8.08 -5.46
N ASN A 76 17.01 -7.93 -5.86
CA ASN A 76 16.54 -6.81 -6.65
C ASN A 76 16.32 -5.53 -5.81
N PHE A 77 16.48 -5.59 -4.48
CA PHE A 77 16.27 -4.46 -3.60
C PHE A 77 17.53 -4.10 -2.82
N TYR A 78 17.68 -2.82 -2.54
CA TYR A 78 18.63 -2.33 -1.56
C TYR A 78 18.04 -1.18 -0.77
N PHE A 79 18.34 -1.13 0.52
CA PHE A 79 17.84 -0.05 1.37
C PHE A 79 18.73 1.18 1.23
N ASN A 80 18.17 2.30 0.77
CA ASN A 80 18.89 3.56 0.69
C ASN A 80 18.65 4.37 1.97
N ARG A 81 19.63 4.36 2.88
CA ARG A 81 19.53 5.07 4.18
C ARG A 81 19.31 6.58 4.05
N THR A 82 19.84 7.20 3.00
CA THR A 82 19.66 8.64 2.75
C THR A 82 18.24 8.97 2.34
N LYS A 83 17.59 8.08 1.56
CA LYS A 83 16.19 8.24 1.16
C LYS A 83 15.20 7.68 2.19
N GLY A 84 15.61 6.73 3.02
CA GLY A 84 14.76 6.07 4.02
C GLY A 84 13.85 4.96 3.47
N PHE A 85 14.04 4.55 2.21
CA PHE A 85 13.21 3.54 1.54
C PHE A 85 14.06 2.56 0.72
N TYR A 86 13.47 1.39 0.39
CA TYR A 86 14.07 0.46 -0.56
C TYR A 86 14.05 1.02 -1.99
N CYS A 87 15.17 0.85 -2.70
CA CYS A 87 15.33 1.12 -4.11
C CYS A 87 15.54 -0.18 -4.89
N LEU A 88 15.32 -0.13 -6.20
CA LEU A 88 15.47 -1.28 -7.10
C LEU A 88 16.89 -1.34 -7.66
N ARG A 89 17.50 -2.52 -7.61
CA ARG A 89 18.69 -2.89 -8.39
C ARG A 89 18.25 -3.46 -9.72
N ASN A 90 18.85 -2.99 -10.80
CA ASN A 90 18.69 -3.57 -12.13
C ASN A 90 20.06 -3.71 -12.78
N ASP A 91 20.22 -4.67 -13.70
CA ASP A 91 21.52 -5.02 -14.30
C ASP A 91 22.21 -3.85 -15.00
N THR A 92 21.46 -2.82 -15.38
CA THR A 92 21.93 -1.64 -16.11
C THR A 92 22.06 -0.39 -15.25
N ALA A 93 21.24 -0.23 -14.20
CA ALA A 93 21.31 0.91 -13.29
C ALA A 93 20.39 0.71 -12.08
N ASP A 94 20.86 1.15 -10.92
CA ASP A 94 20.05 1.28 -9.73
C ASP A 94 19.01 2.41 -9.91
N LYS A 95 17.73 2.09 -9.66
CA LYS A 95 16.64 3.05 -9.75
C LYS A 95 15.91 3.17 -8.41
N CYS A 96 15.90 4.38 -7.89
CA CYS A 96 15.05 4.74 -6.77
C CYS A 96 13.74 5.39 -7.26
N LEU A 97 12.72 5.38 -6.40
CA LEU A 97 11.50 6.15 -6.63
C LEU A 97 11.82 7.65 -6.85
N ARG A 98 11.01 8.31 -7.69
CA ARG A 98 11.10 9.75 -7.96
C ARG A 98 10.95 10.55 -6.67
N GLU A 99 11.51 11.76 -6.63
CA GLU A 99 11.48 12.66 -5.46
C GLU A 99 10.07 13.02 -4.98
N SER A 100 9.06 12.90 -5.83
CA SER A 100 7.67 13.13 -5.45
C SER A 100 7.09 12.06 -4.50
N LYS A 101 7.81 10.94 -4.30
CA LYS A 101 7.46 9.82 -3.42
C LYS A 101 8.33 9.86 -2.15
N GLY A 102 7.71 9.64 -0.99
CA GLY A 102 8.41 9.69 0.31
C GLY A 102 8.68 11.11 0.82
N ARG A 103 7.78 12.07 0.55
CA ARG A 103 7.92 13.44 1.07
C ARG A 103 7.77 13.43 2.59
N ARG A 104 8.64 14.17 3.28
CA ARG A 104 8.55 14.34 4.73
C ARG A 104 7.21 14.95 5.12
N HIS A 105 6.46 14.26 5.96
CA HIS A 105 5.20 14.79 6.46
C HIS A 105 5.44 15.94 7.45
N PRO A 106 4.58 16.98 7.45
CA PRO A 106 4.67 18.06 8.43
C PRO A 106 4.38 17.51 9.84
N ARG A 107 4.90 18.20 10.87
CA ARG A 107 4.49 17.91 12.25
C ARG A 107 3.03 18.35 12.42
N VAL A 108 2.20 17.43 12.87
CA VAL A 108 0.79 17.65 13.17
C VAL A 108 0.60 17.67 14.68
N ASP A 109 -0.27 18.53 15.19
CA ASP A 109 -0.60 18.59 16.61
C ASP A 109 -1.10 17.21 17.10
N PRO A 110 -0.57 16.67 18.22
CA PRO A 110 -0.99 15.38 18.78
C PRO A 110 -2.50 15.26 19.01
N LYS A 111 -3.19 16.35 19.38
CA LYS A 111 -4.65 16.35 19.57
C LYS A 111 -5.39 16.13 18.26
N VAL A 112 -4.90 16.72 17.17
CA VAL A 112 -5.45 16.52 15.83
C VAL A 112 -5.21 15.08 15.36
N LEU A 113 -4.01 14.56 15.60
CA LEU A 113 -3.67 13.15 15.34
C LEU A 113 -4.62 12.18 16.06
N THR A 114 -4.81 12.35 17.36
CA THR A 114 -5.72 11.50 18.15
C THR A 114 -7.16 11.63 17.66
N LYS A 115 -7.61 12.84 17.29
CA LYS A 115 -8.94 13.06 16.71
C LYS A 115 -9.12 12.30 15.39
N LEU A 116 -8.12 12.35 14.51
CA LEU A 116 -8.14 11.62 13.23
C LEU A 116 -8.12 10.10 13.45
N ARG A 117 -7.31 9.59 14.38
CA ARG A 117 -7.28 8.15 14.72
C ARG A 117 -8.64 7.68 15.18
N ARG A 118 -9.21 8.36 16.18
CA ARG A 118 -10.53 8.03 16.72
C ARG A 118 -11.62 8.07 15.65
N PHE A 119 -11.54 9.01 14.71
CA PHE A 119 -12.49 9.10 13.60
C PHE A 119 -12.40 7.88 12.68
N TYR A 120 -11.20 7.40 12.38
CA TYR A 120 -10.99 6.30 11.44
C TYR A 120 -11.11 4.89 12.05
N VAL A 121 -11.07 4.70 13.38
CA VAL A 121 -11.16 3.36 14.01
C VAL A 121 -12.31 2.52 13.45
N GLU A 122 -13.54 3.04 13.50
CA GLU A 122 -14.72 2.28 13.05
C GLU A 122 -14.67 1.98 11.55
N HIS A 123 -14.15 2.92 10.75
CA HIS A 123 -14.02 2.75 9.31
C HIS A 123 -12.94 1.72 8.96
N ASN A 124 -11.84 1.70 9.70
CA ASN A 124 -10.75 0.74 9.53
C ASN A 124 -11.21 -0.67 9.89
N GLN A 125 -11.96 -0.84 10.99
CA GLN A 125 -12.51 -2.14 11.39
C GLN A 125 -13.45 -2.71 10.31
N LYS A 126 -14.38 -1.90 9.81
CA LYS A 126 -15.25 -2.28 8.67
C LYS A 126 -14.45 -2.63 7.42
N PHE A 127 -13.36 -1.90 7.16
CA PHE A 127 -12.47 -2.19 6.05
C PHE A 127 -11.76 -3.54 6.23
N TYR A 128 -11.23 -3.82 7.42
CA TYR A 128 -10.58 -5.10 7.73
C TYR A 128 -11.54 -6.28 7.59
N GLU A 129 -12.79 -6.14 8.00
CA GLU A 129 -13.84 -7.14 7.77
C GLU A 129 -14.09 -7.36 6.28
N LEU A 130 -14.19 -6.27 5.49
CA LEU A 130 -14.43 -6.33 4.04
C LEU A 130 -13.25 -6.99 3.30
N VAL A 131 -12.02 -6.72 3.72
CA VAL A 131 -10.82 -7.25 3.09
C VAL A 131 -10.36 -8.59 3.71
N GLY A 132 -10.88 -8.97 4.88
CA GLY A 132 -10.46 -10.18 5.58
C GLY A 132 -9.02 -10.14 6.11
N GLU A 133 -8.45 -8.95 6.29
CA GLU A 133 -7.08 -8.75 6.78
C GLU A 133 -7.01 -7.49 7.67
N ASP A 134 -6.38 -7.63 8.84
CA ASP A 134 -6.04 -6.49 9.71
C ASP A 134 -4.70 -5.88 9.27
N LEU A 135 -4.73 -4.59 8.92
CA LEU A 135 -3.56 -3.87 8.44
C LEU A 135 -2.74 -3.20 9.56
N GLY A 136 -3.21 -3.25 10.81
CA GLY A 136 -2.47 -2.77 11.98
C GLY A 136 -2.36 -1.25 12.08
N TRP A 137 -3.30 -0.50 11.49
CA TRP A 137 -3.31 0.97 11.62
C TRP A 137 -3.63 1.42 13.05
N PRO A 138 -2.96 2.48 13.55
CA PRO A 138 -3.03 2.89 14.95
C PRO A 138 -4.39 3.48 15.31
N GLU A 139 -4.96 2.98 16.41
CA GLU A 139 -6.28 3.38 16.91
C GLU A 139 -6.23 4.45 18.02
N LYS A 140 -5.05 4.69 18.61
CA LYS A 140 -4.83 5.61 19.75
C LYS A 140 -3.63 6.51 19.50
#